data_AF-A0A2D5P6R4-F1
#
_entry.id   AF-A0A2D5P6R4-F1
#
_cell.length_a   1.000
_cell.length_b   1.000
_cell.length_c   1.000
_cell.angle_alpha   90.00
_cell.angle_beta   90.00
_cell.angle_gamma   90.00
#
_symmetry.space_group_name_H-M   'P 1'
#
loop_
_entity.id
_entity.type
_entity.pdbx_description
1 polymer ?
#
loop_
_entity_poly.entity_id
_entity_poly.type
_entity_poly.pdbx_seq_one_letter_code
_entity_poly.pdbx_strand_id
1 'polypeptide(L)' 'MPNYKEGLNRHQQLLFPPSMDEYVDENNPVRAIDSYVDSIDLAALGIFTCNGGSEGQPAYHPSLLLKIYLYGYLNSIRS' A
#
# COMPACT_ATOMS: atom_id res chain seq x y z
N MET A 1 9.70 11.32 -12.71
CA MET A 1 8.73 10.37 -12.13
C MET A 1 8.19 10.99 -10.85
N PRO A 2 6.89 10.86 -10.53
CA PRO A 2 6.37 11.36 -9.27
C PRO A 2 7.13 10.72 -8.10
N ASN A 3 7.59 11.54 -7.16
CA ASN A 3 8.33 11.09 -6.00
C ASN A 3 7.31 10.74 -4.89
N TYR A 4 7.14 9.45 -4.61
CA TYR A 4 6.30 9.00 -3.50
C TYR A 4 7.14 8.64 -2.28
N LYS A 5 6.50 8.68 -1.12
CA LYS A 5 7.08 8.11 0.08
C LYS A 5 7.12 6.58 -0.06
N GLU A 6 8.33 6.04 -0.12
CA GLU A 6 8.58 4.61 -0.09
C GLU A 6 8.70 4.12 1.36
N GLY A 7 8.16 2.92 1.61
CA GLY A 7 8.29 2.22 2.88
C GLY A 7 9.46 1.24 2.88
N LEU A 8 9.68 0.58 4.01
CA LEU A 8 10.60 -0.55 4.09
C LEU A 8 10.08 -1.73 3.26
N ASN A 9 10.99 -2.49 2.64
CA ASN A 9 10.63 -3.69 1.90
C ASN A 9 10.16 -4.77 2.88
N ARG A 10 8.89 -5.17 2.79
CA ARG A 10 8.29 -6.15 3.73
C ARG A 10 8.86 -7.57 3.62
N HIS A 11 9.51 -7.90 2.50
CA HIS A 11 10.18 -9.18 2.26
C HIS A 11 11.66 -9.16 2.65
N GLN A 12 12.18 -8.01 3.11
CA GLN A 12 13.56 -7.91 3.58
C GLN A 12 13.73 -8.78 4.84
N GLN A 13 14.59 -9.79 4.73
CA GLN A 13 14.98 -10.61 5.88
C GLN A 13 15.93 -9.84 6.81
N LEU A 14 15.70 -9.98 8.11
CA LEU A 14 16.61 -9.53 9.15
C LEU A 14 17.35 -10.74 9.72
N LEU A 15 18.51 -10.52 10.34
CA LEU A 15 19.31 -11.60 10.95
C LEU A 15 18.49 -12.37 12.00
N PHE A 16 17.69 -11.64 12.77
CA PHE A 16 16.60 -12.05 13.67
C PHE A 16 15.76 -10.78 13.87
N PRO A 17 14.41 -10.70 13.76
CA PRO A 17 13.31 -11.68 13.61
C PRO A 17 12.92 -12.01 12.13
N PRO A 18 11.85 -12.82 11.87
CA PRO A 18 11.28 -12.99 10.52
C PRO A 18 10.92 -11.66 9.84
N SER A 19 10.80 -11.69 8.52
CA SER A 19 10.38 -10.55 7.71
C SER A 19 8.96 -10.11 8.06
N MET A 20 8.63 -8.84 7.75
CA MET A 20 7.30 -8.30 8.01
C MET A 20 6.19 -9.10 7.29
N ASP A 21 6.46 -9.63 6.09
CA ASP A 21 5.49 -10.43 5.33
C ASP A 21 5.18 -11.78 6.01
N GLU A 22 6.16 -12.39 6.66
CA GLU A 22 6.02 -13.69 7.35
C GLU A 22 5.17 -13.62 8.62
N TYR A 23 4.94 -12.42 9.16
CA TYR A 23 3.99 -12.22 10.27
C TYR A 23 2.52 -12.26 9.81
N VAL A 24 2.26 -12.21 8.51
CA VAL A 24 0.91 -12.24 7.94
C VAL A 24 0.64 -13.63 7.40
N ASP A 25 -0.40 -14.29 7.93
CA ASP A 25 -0.83 -15.62 7.46
C ASP A 25 -1.05 -15.64 5.94
N GLU A 26 -0.71 -16.76 5.29
CA GLU A 26 -0.88 -16.95 3.84
C GLU A 26 -2.34 -16.84 3.39
N ASN A 27 -3.29 -17.15 4.27
CA ASN A 27 -4.73 -17.08 4.02
C ASN A 27 -5.37 -15.80 4.58
N ASN A 28 -4.57 -14.85 5.06
CA ASN A 28 -5.11 -13.59 5.57
C ASN A 28 -5.79 -12.80 4.44
N PRO A 29 -7.02 -12.28 4.64
CA PRO A 29 -7.75 -11.53 3.62
C PRO A 29 -7.00 -10.29 3.10
N VAL A 30 -6.04 -9.74 3.87
CA VAL A 30 -5.21 -8.62 3.41
C VAL A 30 -4.41 -8.97 2.14
N ARG A 31 -4.03 -10.23 1.93
CA ARG A 31 -3.31 -10.67 0.72
C ARG A 31 -4.19 -10.58 -0.52
N ALA A 32 -5.50 -10.83 -0.38
CA ALA A 32 -6.47 -10.64 -1.46
C ALA A 32 -6.65 -9.15 -1.79
N ILE A 33 -6.67 -8.27 -0.78
CA ILE A 33 -6.73 -6.82 -0.99
C ILE A 33 -5.48 -6.33 -1.73
N ASP A 34 -4.29 -6.77 -1.31
CA ASP A 34 -3.01 -6.41 -1.92
C ASP A 34 -2.98 -6.79 -3.40
N SER A 35 -3.30 -8.07 -3.70
CA SER A 35 -3.34 -8.60 -5.06
C SER A 35 -4.42 -7.94 -5.93
N TYR A 36 -5.59 -7.67 -5.37
CA TYR A 36 -6.68 -6.99 -6.07
C TYR A 36 -6.26 -5.57 -6.48
N VAL A 37 -5.72 -4.79 -5.55
CA VAL A 37 -5.31 -3.41 -5.86
C VAL A 37 -4.15 -3.37 -6.86
N ASP A 38 -3.19 -4.31 -6.78
CA ASP A 38 -2.07 -4.38 -7.73
C ASP A 38 -2.52 -4.77 -9.15
N SER A 39 -3.69 -5.38 -9.30
CA SER A 39 -4.29 -5.72 -10.60
C SER A 39 -5.03 -4.56 -11.27
N ILE A 40 -5.29 -3.46 -10.55
CA ILE A 40 -6.09 -2.34 -11.03
C ILE A 40 -5.20 -1.30 -11.71
N ASP A 41 -5.60 -0.88 -12.92
CA ASP A 41 -5.08 0.34 -13.52
C ASP A 41 -5.74 1.57 -12.87
N LEU A 42 -5.07 2.12 -11.86
CA LEU A 42 -5.52 3.31 -11.15
C LEU A 42 -5.62 4.53 -12.07
N ALA A 43 -4.79 4.63 -13.11
CA ALA A 43 -4.85 5.73 -14.05
C ALA A 43 -6.12 5.65 -14.91
N ALA A 44 -6.51 4.44 -15.34
CA ALA A 44 -7.77 4.21 -16.06
C ALA A 44 -9.01 4.52 -15.22
N LEU A 45 -8.93 4.37 -13.89
CA LEU A 45 -9.99 4.76 -12.95
C LEU A 45 -10.07 6.27 -12.69
N GLY A 46 -9.20 7.07 -13.31
CA GLY A 46 -9.12 8.50 -13.04
C GLY A 46 -8.54 8.84 -11.67
N ILE A 47 -7.85 7.88 -11.03
CA ILE A 47 -7.12 8.13 -9.79
C ILE A 47 -5.78 8.72 -10.19
N PHE A 48 -5.76 10.04 -10.25
CA PHE A 48 -4.57 10.79 -10.62
C PHE A 48 -3.75 11.15 -9.40
N THR A 49 -2.47 11.29 -9.66
CA THR A 49 -1.47 11.59 -8.66
C THR A 49 -1.30 13.09 -8.60
N CYS A 50 -1.23 13.67 -7.40
CA CYS A 50 -0.76 15.04 -7.28
C CYS A 50 0.70 15.07 -7.76
N ASN A 51 0.99 15.81 -8.83
CA ASN A 51 2.35 16.20 -9.15
C ASN A 51 2.81 17.12 -8.01
N GLY A 52 3.37 16.51 -6.96
CA GLY A 52 3.82 17.22 -5.77
C GLY A 52 4.73 18.37 -6.18
N GLY A 53 4.47 19.56 -5.65
CA GLY A 53 5.43 20.65 -5.75
C GLY A 53 6.79 20.17 -5.22
N SER A 54 7.87 20.76 -5.73
CA SER A 54 9.25 20.40 -5.33
C SER A 54 9.57 20.67 -3.86
N GLU A 55 8.62 21.21 -3.10
CA GLU A 55 8.75 21.60 -1.70
C GLU A 55 7.80 20.78 -0.82
N GLY A 56 8.35 20.17 0.23
CA GLY A 56 7.58 19.42 1.24
C GLY A 56 7.78 17.90 1.19
N GLN A 57 7.02 17.20 2.03
CA GLN A 57 7.09 15.74 2.12
C GLN A 57 6.44 15.09 0.90
N PRO A 58 7.09 14.08 0.27
CA PRO A 58 6.48 13.28 -0.78
C PRO A 58 5.12 12.70 -0.38
N ALA A 59 4.18 12.68 -1.33
CA ALA A 59 2.88 12.05 -1.15
C ALA A 59 3.01 10.52 -1.01
N TYR A 60 2.01 9.86 -0.41
CA TYR A 60 1.91 8.39 -0.49
C TYR A 60 1.40 7.96 -1.86
N HIS A 61 1.79 6.76 -2.29
CA HIS A 61 1.31 6.19 -3.54
C HIS A 61 -0.21 5.89 -3.47
N PRO A 62 -1.03 6.22 -4.48
CA PRO A 62 -2.48 6.00 -4.44
C PRO A 62 -2.89 4.54 -4.19
N SER A 63 -2.16 3.57 -4.77
CA SER A 63 -2.35 2.13 -4.49
C SER A 63 -2.27 1.81 -2.99
N LEU A 64 -1.31 2.39 -2.27
CA LEU A 64 -1.15 2.16 -0.82
C LEU A 64 -2.37 2.69 -0.05
N LEU A 65 -2.84 3.89 -0.39
CA LEU A 65 -4.01 4.49 0.25
C LEU A 65 -5.28 3.66 -0.01
N LEU A 66 -5.45 3.14 -1.22
CA LEU A 66 -6.58 2.29 -1.57
C LEU A 66 -6.56 0.96 -0.81
N LYS A 67 -5.39 0.33 -0.67
CA LYS A 67 -5.23 -0.89 0.14
C LYS A 67 -5.66 -0.67 1.59
N ILE A 68 -5.22 0.43 2.21
CA ILE A 68 -5.59 0.79 3.59
C ILE A 68 -7.09 1.07 3.71
N TYR A 69 -7.66 1.83 2.76
CA TYR A 69 -9.08 2.14 2.76
C TYR A 69 -9.94 0.88 2.68
N LEU A 70 -9.64 -0.03 1.74
CA LEU A 70 -10.35 -1.30 1.60
C LEU A 70 -10.23 -2.17 2.85
N TYR A 71 -9.03 -2.25 3.44
CA TYR A 71 -8.84 -2.99 4.68
C TYR A 71 -9.72 -2.42 5.81
N GLY A 72 -9.71 -1.10 6.02
CA GLY A 72 -10.53 -0.46 7.04
C GLY A 72 -12.03 -0.68 6.82
N TYR A 73 -12.48 -0.51 5.57
CA TYR A 73 -13.87 -0.72 5.17
C TYR A 73 -14.34 -2.16 5.44
N LEU A 74 -13.59 -3.15 4.96
CA LEU A 74 -13.94 -4.58 5.13
C LEU A 74 -13.92 -5.03 6.59
N ASN A 75 -13.07 -4.42 7.42
CA ASN A 75 -13.00 -4.72 8.86
C ASN A 75 -13.91 -3.84 9.71
N SER A 76 -14.78 -3.01 9.10
CA SER A 76 -15.67 -2.08 9.82
C SER A 76 -14.93 -1.16 10.80
N ILE A 77 -13.66 -0.85 10.50
CA ILE A 77 -12.85 0.08 11.30
C ILE A 77 -13.28 1.49 10.91
N ARG A 78 -13.88 2.19 11.87
CA ARG A 78 -14.33 3.57 11.69
C ARG A 78 -13.10 4.50 11.77
N SER A 79 -12.99 5.41 10.79
CA SER A 79 -12.05 6.54 10.86
C SER A 79 -12.50 7.58 11.88
#